data_AF-A0A3M1IBK6-F1
#
_entry.id   AF-A0A3M1IBK6-F1
#
_cell.length_a   1.000
_cell.length_b   1.000
_cell.length_c   1.000
_cell.angle_alpha   90.00
_cell.angle_beta   90.00
_cell.angle_gamma   90.00
#
_symmetry.space_group_name_H-M   'P 1'
#
loop_
_entity.id
_entity.type
_entity.pdbx_description
1 polymer ?
#
loop_
_entity_poly.entity_id
_entity_poly.type
_entity_poly.pdbx_seq_one_letter_code
_entity_poly.pdbx_strand_id
1 'polypeptide(L)'
;MKRLFLFSILAFTLALALYGGTLTARAENPTATPSPSGTPAASPTPTPTFTPSPTPEPVKPVGWALVNVPPRGVLRMRSWAGTEYRIVGALAPQQKDVPLTGVTWGERPRIWYQVRRSGGGVGWISSYYVVEYVPPADFCRDTRVEALLTDLTTAIKNEDGEALSALVSPMHGMTVRLAPKGVSVNYLRYVPYLFTSTYPVNWGRPSAASSAVIAPFKDAFGPRLQAVFGTAYEKSCNDASKVSGVEQPWPEEYANVNFYTLYVPPKEGESTGRAWLVGVDYVDGKPYVFALLYYGP
;
A
#
# COMPACT_ATOMS: atom_id res chain seq x y z
N MET A 1 -15.06 -25.50 44.64
CA MET A 1 -13.86 -26.36 44.54
C MET A 1 -12.68 -25.48 44.12
N LYS A 2 -11.63 -25.38 44.96
CA LYS A 2 -10.42 -24.60 44.64
C LYS A 2 -9.50 -25.42 43.73
N ARG A 3 -8.98 -24.85 42.64
CA ARG A 3 -7.83 -25.42 41.92
C ARG A 3 -6.61 -24.53 42.14
N LEU A 4 -5.70 -25.06 42.96
CA LEU A 4 -4.31 -24.59 43.06
C LEU A 4 -3.66 -24.76 41.68
N PHE A 5 -2.92 -23.74 41.23
CA PHE A 5 -1.82 -23.93 40.30
C PHE A 5 -0.54 -23.46 41.00
N LEU A 6 0.43 -24.37 41.12
CA LEU A 6 1.71 -24.08 41.73
C LEU A 6 2.55 -23.21 40.79
N PHE A 7 3.11 -22.12 41.31
CA PHE A 7 4.28 -21.50 40.71
C PHE A 7 5.49 -22.41 40.96
N SER A 8 6.14 -22.88 39.90
CA SER A 8 7.40 -23.62 40.01
C SER A 8 8.58 -22.67 39.83
N ILE A 9 9.53 -22.78 40.75
CA ILE A 9 10.70 -21.90 40.85
C ILE A 9 11.82 -22.46 39.98
N LEU A 10 12.47 -21.61 39.17
CA LEU A 10 13.77 -21.93 38.58
C LEU A 10 14.83 -21.00 39.18
N ALA A 11 15.72 -21.55 39.99
CA ALA A 11 16.85 -20.82 40.58
C ALA A 11 18.04 -20.82 39.61
N PHE A 12 18.80 -19.73 39.58
CA PHE A 12 20.05 -19.62 38.82
C PHE A 12 21.17 -19.00 39.66
N THR A 13 22.15 -19.84 39.99
CA THR A 13 23.43 -19.58 40.69
C THR A 13 24.35 -20.71 40.22
N LEU A 14 25.64 -20.59 39.88
CA LEU A 14 26.73 -19.66 40.22
C LEU A 14 27.61 -19.56 38.91
N ALA A 15 28.73 -18.83 38.76
CA ALA A 15 29.58 -18.04 39.65
C ALA A 15 30.36 -16.98 38.81
N LEU A 16 31.07 -16.06 39.48
CA LEU A 16 32.21 -15.34 38.88
C LEU A 16 33.29 -15.12 39.95
N ALA A 17 34.53 -15.49 39.67
CA ALA A 17 35.66 -15.37 40.60
C ALA A 17 36.81 -14.56 39.97
N LEU A 18 37.52 -13.82 40.82
CA LEU A 18 38.50 -12.78 40.47
C LEU A 18 39.92 -13.34 40.27
N TYR A 19 40.64 -12.77 39.29
CA TYR A 19 42.09 -12.47 39.28
C TYR A 19 42.33 -11.55 38.06
N GLY A 20 43.18 -10.53 38.03
CA GLY A 20 44.17 -10.06 39.01
C GLY A 20 45.55 -9.94 38.35
N GLY A 21 46.02 -8.73 38.04
CA GLY A 21 47.35 -8.54 37.45
C GLY A 21 47.59 -7.16 36.80
N THR A 22 48.28 -6.27 37.50
CA THR A 22 48.81 -5.00 36.97
C THR A 22 50.24 -5.18 36.46
N LEU A 23 50.59 -4.62 35.30
CA LEU A 23 51.98 -4.42 34.89
C LEU A 23 52.21 -2.99 34.39
N THR A 24 53.09 -2.28 35.08
CA THR A 24 53.48 -0.90 34.79
C THR A 24 54.72 -0.91 33.90
N ALA A 25 54.61 -0.39 32.66
CA ALA A 25 55.75 -0.21 31.76
C ALA A 25 56.21 1.25 31.78
N ARG A 26 57.45 1.48 32.24
CA ARG A 26 58.14 2.77 32.23
C ARG A 26 58.92 2.90 30.92
N ALA A 27 58.58 3.87 30.08
CA ALA A 27 59.34 4.25 28.89
C ALA A 27 60.01 5.62 29.10
N GLU A 28 61.19 5.79 28.52
CA GLU A 28 62.09 6.91 28.82
C GLU A 28 61.78 8.18 28.02
N ASN A 29 62.33 9.30 28.49
CA ASN A 29 62.06 10.65 28.00
C ASN A 29 63.20 11.16 27.10
N PRO A 30 63.01 11.28 25.78
CA PRO A 30 63.96 11.97 24.91
C PRO A 30 63.71 13.49 24.88
N THR A 31 64.79 14.24 25.09
CA THR A 31 64.84 15.71 25.08
C THR A 31 64.25 16.33 23.81
N ALA A 32 63.41 17.35 23.97
CA ALA A 32 62.80 18.08 22.86
C ALA A 32 63.76 19.11 22.22
N THR A 33 63.85 19.09 20.89
CA THR A 33 64.46 20.15 20.07
C THR A 33 63.46 21.31 19.89
N PRO A 34 63.86 22.59 19.97
CA PRO A 34 62.96 23.71 19.73
C PRO A 34 62.50 23.77 18.26
N SER A 35 61.19 23.78 18.04
CA SER A 35 60.54 23.97 16.73
C SER A 35 60.17 25.44 16.52
N PRO A 36 60.27 26.01 15.29
CA PRO A 36 60.08 27.44 15.06
C PRO A 36 58.64 27.92 15.26
N SER A 37 58.52 29.23 15.50
CA SER A 37 57.29 29.97 15.80
C SER A 37 56.15 29.69 14.80
N GLY A 38 55.02 29.20 15.32
CA GLY A 38 53.84 28.91 14.51
C GLY A 38 53.06 30.17 14.10
N THR A 39 52.67 30.20 12.82
CA THR A 39 51.68 31.11 12.24
C THR A 39 50.39 31.15 13.07
N PRO A 40 49.69 32.31 13.20
CA PRO A 40 48.42 32.38 13.92
C PRO A 40 47.41 31.34 13.41
N ALA A 41 46.94 30.48 14.29
CA ALA A 41 45.92 29.49 13.97
C ALA A 41 44.60 30.19 13.65
N ALA A 42 44.05 29.95 12.46
CA ALA A 42 42.73 30.42 12.11
C ALA A 42 41.68 29.80 13.06
N SER A 43 40.81 30.64 13.62
CA SER A 43 39.70 30.18 14.46
C SER A 43 38.84 29.17 13.70
N PRO A 44 38.45 28.02 14.29
CA PRO A 44 37.61 27.06 13.62
C PRO A 44 36.24 27.68 13.31
N THR A 45 35.93 27.83 12.03
CA THR A 45 34.58 28.18 11.58
C THR A 45 33.59 27.16 12.16
N PRO A 46 32.49 27.57 12.80
CA PRO A 46 31.52 26.64 13.36
C PRO A 46 30.95 25.76 12.25
N THR A 47 31.17 24.45 12.34
CA THR A 47 30.51 23.47 11.46
C THR A 47 28.99 23.66 11.57
N PRO A 48 28.27 23.83 10.46
CA PRO A 48 26.82 23.96 10.53
C PRO A 48 26.23 22.68 11.12
N THR A 49 25.64 22.80 12.31
CA THR A 49 24.89 21.71 12.93
C THR A 49 23.64 21.48 12.11
N PHE A 50 23.63 20.42 11.29
CA PHE A 50 22.44 19.98 10.59
C PHE A 50 21.38 19.56 11.62
N THR A 51 20.38 20.43 11.83
CA THR A 51 19.16 20.04 12.53
C THR A 51 18.51 18.91 11.72
N PRO A 52 18.30 17.70 12.29
CA PRO A 52 17.63 16.64 11.56
C PRO A 52 16.23 17.12 11.19
N SER A 53 15.90 17.03 9.89
CA SER A 53 14.53 17.26 9.45
C SER A 53 13.60 16.31 10.22
N PRO A 54 12.47 16.78 10.78
CA PRO A 54 11.56 15.90 11.49
C PRO A 54 11.12 14.76 10.55
N THR A 55 11.17 13.53 11.04
CA THR A 55 10.56 12.38 10.37
C THR A 55 9.09 12.72 10.12
N PRO A 56 8.60 12.69 8.87
CA PRO A 56 7.23 13.09 8.58
C PRO A 56 6.24 12.23 9.36
N GLU A 57 5.26 12.87 10.00
CA GLU A 57 4.21 12.16 10.74
C GLU A 57 3.37 11.32 9.75
N PRO A 58 2.96 10.09 10.12
CA PRO A 58 2.08 9.29 9.29
C PRO A 58 0.82 10.05 8.86
N VAL A 59 0.56 10.11 7.55
CA VAL A 59 -0.65 10.73 7.00
C VAL A 59 -1.90 10.06 7.56
N LYS A 60 -2.82 10.87 8.08
CA LYS A 60 -4.06 10.42 8.70
C LYS A 60 -5.23 10.64 7.73
N PRO A 61 -6.09 9.64 7.51
CA PRO A 61 -7.35 9.84 6.80
C PRO A 61 -8.21 10.92 7.46
N VAL A 62 -8.89 11.71 6.64
CA VAL A 62 -9.73 12.84 7.11
C VAL A 62 -11.21 12.47 7.25
N GLY A 63 -11.59 11.28 6.76
CA GLY A 63 -12.97 10.80 6.82
C GLY A 63 -13.16 9.49 6.07
N TRP A 64 -14.41 9.18 5.71
CA TRP A 64 -14.81 7.99 4.98
C TRP A 64 -15.43 8.37 3.65
N ALA A 65 -15.11 7.65 2.58
CA ALA A 65 -15.66 7.88 1.25
C ALA A 65 -16.07 6.57 0.57
N LEU A 66 -16.96 6.66 -0.41
CA LEU A 66 -17.42 5.49 -1.15
C LEU A 66 -16.51 5.12 -2.32
N VAL A 67 -16.31 3.81 -2.47
CA VAL A 67 -15.57 3.15 -3.55
C VAL A 67 -16.44 2.02 -4.14
N ASN A 68 -16.08 1.48 -5.30
CA ASN A 68 -16.70 0.29 -5.92
C ASN A 68 -18.19 0.45 -6.30
N VAL A 69 -18.78 1.64 -6.13
CA VAL A 69 -20.14 1.95 -6.59
C VAL A 69 -20.07 2.40 -8.06
N PRO A 70 -20.79 1.74 -8.99
CA PRO A 70 -20.79 2.15 -10.40
C PRO A 70 -21.32 3.58 -10.60
N PRO A 71 -20.86 4.33 -11.63
CA PRO A 71 -21.22 5.75 -11.87
C PRO A 71 -22.70 6.09 -11.92
N ARG A 72 -23.51 5.19 -12.48
CA ARG A 72 -24.97 5.33 -12.60
C ARG A 72 -25.72 4.43 -11.61
N GLY A 73 -25.00 3.87 -10.64
CA GLY A 73 -25.52 3.02 -9.58
C GLY A 73 -25.84 3.80 -8.30
N VAL A 74 -26.18 3.05 -7.25
CA VAL A 74 -26.31 3.57 -5.88
C VAL A 74 -25.89 2.49 -4.89
N LEU A 75 -25.28 2.87 -3.77
CA LEU A 75 -25.04 1.94 -2.67
C LEU A 75 -26.31 1.80 -1.83
N ARG A 76 -26.92 0.62 -1.87
CA ARG A 76 -28.15 0.30 -1.12
C ARG A 76 -27.85 0.10 0.36
N MET A 77 -28.45 0.94 1.20
CA MET A 77 -28.37 0.85 2.65
C MET A 77 -29.48 -0.06 3.20
N ARG A 78 -29.13 -0.97 4.10
CA ARG A 78 -29.95 -2.07 4.60
C ARG A 78 -30.48 -1.80 6.01
N SER A 79 -31.59 -2.42 6.41
CA SER A 79 -32.10 -2.28 7.79
C SER A 79 -31.23 -2.99 8.83
N TRP A 80 -30.45 -3.98 8.42
CA TRP A 80 -29.48 -4.71 9.26
C TRP A 80 -28.27 -5.15 8.42
N ALA A 81 -27.26 -5.71 9.08
CA ALA A 81 -26.03 -6.19 8.48
C ALA A 81 -26.26 -7.45 7.62
N GLY A 82 -26.57 -7.27 6.34
CA GLY A 82 -26.79 -8.36 5.39
C GLY A 82 -27.47 -7.91 4.08
N THR A 83 -27.25 -8.65 3.00
CA THR A 83 -27.84 -8.38 1.67
C THR A 83 -29.28 -8.86 1.51
N GLU A 84 -29.77 -9.63 2.47
CA GLU A 84 -31.11 -10.19 2.60
C GLU A 84 -32.09 -9.20 3.25
N TYR A 85 -31.60 -8.28 4.08
CA TYR A 85 -32.43 -7.31 4.77
C TYR A 85 -33.01 -6.25 3.83
N ARG A 86 -34.18 -5.69 4.19
CA ARG A 86 -34.83 -4.66 3.37
C ARG A 86 -33.97 -3.41 3.20
N ILE A 87 -34.12 -2.74 2.07
CA ILE A 87 -33.47 -1.47 1.77
C ILE A 87 -34.18 -0.36 2.55
N VAL A 88 -33.41 0.52 3.21
CA VAL A 88 -33.91 1.65 4.04
C VAL A 88 -33.35 3.01 3.62
N GLY A 89 -32.64 3.04 2.49
CA GLY A 89 -32.09 4.24 1.87
C GLY A 89 -31.00 3.88 0.86
N ALA A 90 -30.34 4.89 0.32
CA ALA A 90 -29.23 4.73 -0.60
C ALA A 90 -28.22 5.87 -0.44
N LEU A 91 -26.98 5.65 -0.86
CA LEU A 91 -25.94 6.65 -0.99
C LEU A 91 -25.52 6.77 -2.46
N ALA A 92 -25.18 7.98 -2.89
CA ALA A 92 -24.73 8.24 -4.25
C ALA A 92 -23.31 7.68 -4.50
N PRO A 93 -22.94 7.33 -5.74
CA PRO A 93 -21.56 6.97 -6.07
C PRO A 93 -20.58 8.07 -5.64
N GLN A 94 -19.35 7.67 -5.31
CA GLN A 94 -18.24 8.58 -4.94
C GLN A 94 -18.51 9.52 -3.74
N GLN A 95 -19.60 9.36 -3.01
CA GLN A 95 -19.92 10.21 -1.86
C GLN A 95 -18.79 10.20 -0.82
N LYS A 96 -18.32 11.39 -0.45
CA LYS A 96 -17.38 11.65 0.66
C LYS A 96 -18.16 11.89 1.96
N ASP A 97 -17.43 11.96 3.07
CA ASP A 97 -17.96 12.24 4.41
C ASP A 97 -19.10 11.30 4.81
N VAL A 98 -18.92 10.01 4.52
CA VAL A 98 -19.91 8.96 4.81
C VAL A 98 -20.13 8.89 6.33
N PRO A 99 -21.35 9.15 6.84
CA PRO A 99 -21.56 9.40 8.27
C PRO A 99 -21.70 8.09 9.07
N LEU A 100 -20.59 7.35 9.17
CA LEU A 100 -20.49 6.14 9.98
C LEU A 100 -20.73 6.46 11.46
N THR A 101 -21.36 5.53 12.19
CA THR A 101 -21.56 5.67 13.65
C THR A 101 -20.41 5.10 14.48
N GLY A 102 -19.47 4.41 13.85
CA GLY A 102 -18.45 3.58 14.51
C GLY A 102 -18.94 2.19 14.91
N VAL A 103 -20.25 1.90 14.82
CA VAL A 103 -20.80 0.57 15.09
C VAL A 103 -20.59 -0.34 13.87
N THR A 104 -20.02 -1.51 14.11
CA THR A 104 -19.74 -2.54 13.11
C THR A 104 -20.46 -3.85 13.44
N TRP A 105 -20.66 -4.70 12.42
CA TRP A 105 -21.07 -6.08 12.58
C TRP A 105 -20.24 -6.97 11.66
N GLY A 106 -19.85 -8.16 12.14
CA GLY A 106 -19.06 -9.14 11.38
C GLY A 106 -17.55 -8.94 11.53
N GLU A 107 -16.79 -9.66 10.71
CA GLU A 107 -15.33 -9.76 10.80
C GLU A 107 -14.69 -9.37 9.46
N ARG A 108 -13.44 -8.89 9.47
CA ARG A 108 -12.72 -8.54 8.22
C ARG A 108 -12.59 -9.78 7.33
N PRO A 109 -12.76 -9.68 6.00
CA PRO A 109 -13.07 -8.47 5.22
C PRO A 109 -14.59 -8.16 5.09
N ARG A 110 -15.46 -8.96 5.70
CA ARG A 110 -16.93 -8.91 5.53
C ARG A 110 -17.61 -8.18 6.69
N ILE A 111 -17.19 -6.93 6.90
CA ILE A 111 -17.80 -6.05 7.90
C ILE A 111 -19.01 -5.32 7.28
N TRP A 112 -20.01 -5.06 8.11
CA TRP A 112 -21.06 -4.08 7.85
C TRP A 112 -20.86 -2.87 8.75
N TYR A 113 -20.83 -1.69 8.16
CA TYR A 113 -20.79 -0.42 8.88
C TYR A 113 -22.21 0.12 9.05
N GLN A 114 -22.52 0.57 10.26
CA GLN A 114 -23.74 1.33 10.52
C GLN A 114 -23.52 2.81 10.16
N VAL A 115 -24.52 3.40 9.50
CA VAL A 115 -24.50 4.74 8.90
C VAL A 115 -25.71 5.54 9.39
N ARG A 116 -25.51 6.81 9.73
CA ARG A 116 -26.61 7.75 10.01
C ARG A 116 -27.32 8.14 8.71
N ARG A 117 -28.66 8.17 8.71
CA ARG A 117 -29.44 8.61 7.55
C ARG A 117 -29.77 10.09 7.65
N SER A 118 -29.78 10.80 6.52
CA SER A 118 -30.19 12.21 6.45
C SER A 118 -31.63 12.47 6.92
N GLY A 119 -32.53 11.51 6.73
CA GLY A 119 -33.91 11.52 7.27
C GLY A 119 -34.07 10.91 8.67
N GLY A 120 -33.01 10.83 9.46
CA GLY A 120 -33.02 10.25 10.81
C GLY A 120 -32.98 8.72 10.87
N GLY A 121 -32.58 8.19 12.02
CA GLY A 121 -32.31 6.76 12.23
C GLY A 121 -31.02 6.28 11.54
N VAL A 122 -30.85 4.96 11.47
CA VAL A 122 -29.65 4.30 10.95
C VAL A 122 -29.97 3.28 9.86
N GLY A 123 -28.95 2.90 9.10
CA GLY A 123 -28.94 1.70 8.27
C GLY A 123 -27.53 1.15 8.14
N TRP A 124 -27.35 0.10 7.35
CA TRP A 124 -26.09 -0.64 7.23
C TRP A 124 -25.62 -0.74 5.78
N ILE A 125 -24.30 -0.59 5.56
CA ILE A 125 -23.64 -0.79 4.27
C ILE A 125 -22.46 -1.76 4.43
N SER A 126 -22.12 -2.48 3.35
CA SER A 126 -20.96 -3.38 3.35
C SER A 126 -19.66 -2.58 3.28
N SER A 127 -18.65 -3.01 4.04
CA SER A 127 -17.32 -2.41 4.06
C SER A 127 -16.61 -2.39 2.72
N TYR A 128 -16.96 -3.30 1.80
CA TYR A 128 -16.41 -3.38 0.43
C TYR A 128 -16.61 -2.09 -0.39
N TYR A 129 -17.52 -1.21 0.02
CA TYR A 129 -17.80 0.05 -0.65
C TYR A 129 -17.28 1.28 0.12
N VAL A 130 -16.46 1.10 1.16
CA VAL A 130 -16.07 2.18 2.08
C VAL A 130 -14.57 2.19 2.29
N VAL A 131 -13.92 3.29 1.91
CA VAL A 131 -12.48 3.54 2.12
C VAL A 131 -12.25 4.69 3.09
N GLU A 132 -11.13 4.61 3.80
CA GLU A 132 -10.53 5.75 4.49
C GLU A 132 -10.09 6.79 3.46
N TYR A 133 -10.65 8.00 3.54
CA TYR A 133 -10.37 9.05 2.57
C TYR A 133 -9.12 9.85 2.97
N VAL A 134 -8.11 9.80 2.11
CA VAL A 134 -6.88 10.60 2.21
C VAL A 134 -6.88 11.62 1.06
N PRO A 135 -6.74 12.93 1.32
CA PRO A 135 -6.66 13.94 0.27
C PRO A 135 -5.45 13.70 -0.67
N PRO A 136 -5.57 13.96 -1.98
CA PRO A 136 -4.50 13.73 -2.95
C PRO A 136 -3.14 14.35 -2.59
N ALA A 137 -3.15 15.56 -2.02
CA ALA A 137 -1.93 16.27 -1.63
C ALA A 137 -1.20 15.64 -0.44
N ASP A 138 -1.94 15.02 0.49
CA ASP A 138 -1.38 14.32 1.64
C ASP A 138 -0.89 12.94 1.23
N PHE A 139 -1.67 12.23 0.41
CA PHE A 139 -1.28 10.95 -0.19
C PHE A 139 0.06 11.04 -0.94
N CYS A 140 0.24 12.04 -1.81
CA CYS A 140 1.48 12.22 -2.56
C CYS A 140 2.69 12.66 -1.70
N ARG A 141 2.50 12.89 -0.39
CA ARG A 141 3.56 13.18 0.59
C ARG A 141 3.82 12.01 1.54
N ASP A 142 3.00 10.95 1.50
CA ASP A 142 3.09 9.81 2.42
C ASP A 142 4.21 8.85 2.00
N THR A 143 5.36 8.96 2.67
CA THR A 143 6.53 8.11 2.42
C THR A 143 6.27 6.62 2.67
N ARG A 144 5.21 6.25 3.39
CA ARG A 144 4.81 4.85 3.58
C ARG A 144 4.24 4.23 2.30
N VAL A 145 3.66 5.04 1.42
CA VAL A 145 3.23 4.59 0.08
C VAL A 145 4.45 4.28 -0.78
N GLU A 146 5.54 5.03 -0.62
CA GLU A 146 6.79 4.77 -1.34
C GLU A 146 7.50 3.50 -0.86
N ALA A 147 7.43 3.19 0.44
CA ALA A 147 7.82 1.89 0.97
C ALA A 147 6.94 0.76 0.39
N LEU A 148 5.61 0.92 0.43
CA LEU A 148 4.65 -0.03 -0.15
C LEU A 148 4.94 -0.34 -1.63
N LEU A 149 5.25 0.67 -2.45
CA LEU A 149 5.59 0.49 -3.86
C LEU A 149 6.95 -0.23 -4.06
N THR A 150 7.90 -0.02 -3.16
CA THR A 150 9.20 -0.70 -3.15
C THR A 150 9.05 -2.17 -2.79
N ASP A 151 8.27 -2.47 -1.74
CA ASP A 151 7.94 -3.83 -1.33
C ASP A 151 7.13 -4.56 -2.40
N LEU A 152 6.16 -3.87 -3.02
CA LEU A 152 5.36 -4.39 -4.13
C LEU A 152 6.24 -4.77 -5.33
N THR A 153 7.17 -3.90 -5.70
CA THR A 153 8.15 -4.18 -6.78
C THR A 153 8.99 -5.41 -6.44
N THR A 154 9.40 -5.56 -5.19
CA THR A 154 10.23 -6.68 -4.71
C THR A 154 9.45 -8.00 -4.74
N ALA A 155 8.23 -8.02 -4.21
CA ALA A 155 7.35 -9.19 -4.22
C ALA A 155 7.02 -9.63 -5.66
N ILE A 156 6.73 -8.67 -6.56
CA ILE A 156 6.46 -8.96 -7.99
C ILE A 156 7.70 -9.51 -8.70
N LYS A 157 8.89 -8.91 -8.49
CA LYS A 157 10.15 -9.40 -9.11
C LYS A 157 10.47 -10.83 -8.72
N ASN A 158 10.26 -11.17 -7.44
CA ASN A 158 10.56 -12.48 -6.88
C ASN A 158 9.42 -13.50 -7.08
N GLU A 159 8.30 -13.10 -7.69
CA GLU A 159 7.06 -13.89 -7.79
C GLU A 159 6.56 -14.41 -6.42
N ASP A 160 6.80 -13.63 -5.36
CA ASP A 160 6.48 -13.99 -3.98
C ASP A 160 5.03 -13.60 -3.65
N GLY A 161 4.14 -14.60 -3.73
CA GLY A 161 2.72 -14.43 -3.44
C GLY A 161 2.41 -14.14 -1.97
N GLU A 162 3.23 -14.62 -1.02
CA GLU A 162 3.01 -14.39 0.42
C GLU A 162 3.43 -12.97 0.79
N ALA A 163 4.60 -12.52 0.33
CA ALA A 163 5.03 -11.14 0.47
C ALA A 163 4.02 -10.19 -0.17
N LEU A 164 3.55 -10.47 -1.39
CA LEU A 164 2.51 -9.67 -2.04
C LEU A 164 1.20 -9.67 -1.23
N SER A 165 0.79 -10.82 -0.66
CA SER A 165 -0.42 -10.93 0.15
C SER A 165 -0.39 -10.03 1.39
N ALA A 166 0.79 -9.79 1.99
CA ALA A 166 0.94 -8.89 3.12
C ALA A 166 0.78 -7.39 2.77
N LEU A 167 0.92 -7.04 1.48
CA LEU A 167 0.79 -5.67 0.95
C LEU A 167 -0.62 -5.35 0.43
N VAL A 168 -1.43 -6.37 0.17
CA VAL A 168 -2.79 -6.22 -0.39
C VAL A 168 -3.80 -5.82 0.69
N SER A 169 -4.79 -5.00 0.30
CA SER A 169 -5.84 -4.52 1.20
C SER A 169 -6.55 -5.67 1.94
N PRO A 170 -6.53 -5.70 3.29
CA PRO A 170 -7.25 -6.71 4.07
C PRO A 170 -8.77 -6.48 4.09
N MET A 171 -9.26 -5.41 3.45
CA MET A 171 -10.68 -5.07 3.34
C MET A 171 -11.22 -5.22 1.92
N HIS A 172 -10.46 -4.74 0.93
CA HIS A 172 -10.89 -4.70 -0.47
C HIS A 172 -10.21 -5.75 -1.35
N GLY A 173 -9.09 -6.33 -0.92
CA GLY A 173 -8.23 -7.15 -1.76
C GLY A 173 -7.56 -6.31 -2.86
N MET A 174 -6.93 -6.98 -3.81
CA MET A 174 -6.31 -6.34 -4.96
C MET A 174 -7.13 -6.61 -6.22
N THR A 175 -7.69 -5.56 -6.83
CA THR A 175 -8.42 -5.68 -8.10
C THR A 175 -7.49 -5.46 -9.28
N VAL A 176 -7.35 -6.48 -10.14
CA VAL A 176 -6.51 -6.41 -11.34
C VAL A 176 -7.38 -6.21 -12.58
N ARG A 177 -6.93 -5.35 -13.51
CA ARG A 177 -7.52 -5.20 -14.85
C ARG A 177 -6.43 -5.23 -15.92
N LEU A 178 -6.68 -5.98 -16.99
CA LEU A 178 -5.82 -6.04 -18.18
C LEU A 178 -5.99 -4.80 -19.09
N ALA A 179 -7.13 -4.13 -18.99
CA ALA A 179 -7.46 -2.89 -19.69
C ALA A 179 -8.46 -2.06 -18.85
N PRO A 180 -8.60 -0.74 -19.07
CA PRO A 180 -9.28 0.16 -18.13
C PRO A 180 -10.78 -0.15 -17.98
N LYS A 181 -11.43 -0.41 -19.13
CA LYS A 181 -12.81 -0.85 -19.29
C LYS A 181 -12.92 -2.38 -19.45
N GLY A 182 -11.88 -3.13 -19.08
CA GLY A 182 -11.80 -4.59 -19.18
C GLY A 182 -12.43 -5.32 -17.98
N VAL A 183 -12.30 -6.64 -17.95
CA VAL A 183 -12.79 -7.46 -16.82
C VAL A 183 -11.95 -7.15 -15.57
N SER A 184 -12.64 -6.91 -14.45
CA SER A 184 -12.02 -6.74 -13.13
C SER A 184 -12.04 -8.06 -12.35
N VAL A 185 -10.88 -8.45 -11.81
CA VAL A 185 -10.72 -9.66 -11.01
C VAL A 185 -10.13 -9.30 -9.66
N ASN A 186 -10.82 -9.65 -8.58
CA ASN A 186 -10.44 -9.26 -7.23
C ASN A 186 -9.77 -10.41 -6.46
N TYR A 187 -8.55 -10.16 -5.99
CA TYR A 187 -7.73 -11.09 -5.21
C TYR A 187 -7.73 -10.69 -3.73
N LEU A 188 -8.82 -10.99 -3.03
CA LEU A 188 -8.93 -10.79 -1.58
C LEU A 188 -8.49 -12.00 -0.75
N ARG A 189 -8.43 -13.21 -1.34
CA ARG A 189 -8.07 -14.47 -0.64
C ARG A 189 -7.12 -15.40 -1.39
N TYR A 190 -6.66 -15.00 -2.59
CA TYR A 190 -5.92 -15.87 -3.50
C TYR A 190 -4.56 -15.28 -3.92
N VAL A 191 -4.12 -14.20 -3.26
CA VAL A 191 -2.83 -13.55 -3.54
C VAL A 191 -1.62 -14.48 -3.32
N PRO A 192 -1.57 -15.33 -2.26
CA PRO A 192 -0.47 -16.30 -2.09
C PRO A 192 -0.26 -17.25 -3.27
N TYR A 193 -1.33 -17.55 -4.01
CA TYR A 193 -1.32 -18.47 -5.15
C TYR A 193 -1.25 -17.77 -6.51
N LEU A 194 -1.10 -16.44 -6.54
CA LEU A 194 -1.24 -15.61 -7.74
C LEU A 194 -0.18 -15.93 -8.81
N PHE A 195 1.04 -16.30 -8.40
CA PHE A 195 2.14 -16.69 -9.30
C PHE A 195 2.26 -18.20 -9.55
N THR A 196 1.50 -19.04 -8.85
CA THR A 196 1.58 -20.51 -8.92
C THR A 196 0.31 -21.18 -9.44
N SER A 197 -0.83 -20.48 -9.40
CA SER A 197 -2.11 -20.98 -9.89
C SER A 197 -2.11 -21.14 -11.41
N THR A 198 -2.55 -22.30 -11.87
CA THR A 198 -2.82 -22.64 -13.27
C THR A 198 -4.29 -22.47 -13.66
N TYR A 199 -5.12 -21.88 -12.79
CA TYR A 199 -6.54 -21.69 -13.07
C TYR A 199 -6.76 -20.60 -14.14
N PRO A 200 -7.39 -20.91 -15.30
CA PRO A 200 -7.58 -19.94 -16.36
C PRO A 200 -8.64 -18.91 -15.98
N VAL A 201 -8.28 -17.63 -16.10
CA VAL A 201 -9.18 -16.48 -15.85
C VAL A 201 -9.44 -15.77 -17.17
N ASN A 202 -10.70 -15.38 -17.42
CA ASN A 202 -11.06 -14.57 -18.59
C ASN A 202 -10.86 -13.08 -18.26
N TRP A 203 -9.79 -12.51 -18.80
CA TRP A 203 -9.38 -11.11 -18.62
C TRP A 203 -10.09 -10.15 -19.59
N GLY A 204 -10.94 -10.67 -20.48
CA GLY A 204 -11.58 -9.92 -21.54
C GLY A 204 -10.62 -9.57 -22.68
N ARG A 205 -11.00 -8.57 -23.47
CA ARG A 205 -10.26 -8.10 -24.64
C ARG A 205 -9.49 -6.81 -24.29
N PRO A 206 -8.15 -6.74 -24.45
CA PRO A 206 -7.38 -5.51 -24.28
C PRO A 206 -7.86 -4.35 -25.17
N SER A 207 -8.27 -4.66 -26.41
CA SER A 207 -8.82 -3.71 -27.38
C SER A 207 -9.97 -4.33 -28.18
N ALA A 208 -10.80 -3.52 -28.84
CA ALA A 208 -11.93 -4.01 -29.64
C ALA A 208 -11.51 -4.98 -30.76
N ALA A 209 -10.32 -4.78 -31.35
CA ALA A 209 -9.74 -5.61 -32.40
C ALA A 209 -9.07 -6.90 -31.88
N SER A 210 -8.85 -7.04 -30.56
CA SER A 210 -8.16 -8.18 -29.96
C SER A 210 -9.10 -9.35 -29.60
N SER A 211 -8.53 -10.56 -29.56
CA SER A 211 -9.18 -11.73 -28.95
C SER A 211 -9.23 -11.61 -27.42
N ALA A 212 -10.15 -12.34 -26.79
CA ALA A 212 -10.19 -12.40 -25.33
C ALA A 212 -8.98 -13.17 -24.78
N VAL A 213 -8.34 -12.64 -23.74
CA VAL A 213 -7.23 -13.30 -23.05
C VAL A 213 -7.82 -14.19 -21.96
N ILE A 214 -7.73 -15.51 -22.16
CA ILE A 214 -8.17 -16.52 -21.18
C ILE A 214 -6.92 -17.30 -20.76
N ALA A 215 -6.38 -16.96 -19.59
CA ALA A 215 -5.13 -17.51 -19.10
C ALA A 215 -5.01 -17.38 -17.57
N PRO A 216 -4.16 -18.20 -16.92
CA PRO A 216 -3.76 -17.98 -15.53
C PRO A 216 -3.14 -16.60 -15.33
N PHE A 217 -3.12 -16.11 -14.08
CA PHE A 217 -2.59 -14.77 -13.79
C PHE A 217 -1.12 -14.62 -14.24
N LYS A 218 -0.26 -15.59 -13.90
CA LYS A 218 1.17 -15.54 -14.26
C LYS A 218 1.38 -15.47 -15.77
N ASP A 219 0.59 -16.19 -16.55
CA ASP A 219 0.72 -16.20 -18.02
C ASP A 219 0.16 -14.90 -18.64
N ALA A 220 -0.94 -14.38 -18.10
CA ALA A 220 -1.56 -13.13 -18.56
C ALA A 220 -0.73 -11.88 -18.21
N PHE A 221 -0.12 -11.86 -17.01
CA PHE A 221 0.50 -10.67 -16.44
C PHE A 221 1.99 -10.77 -16.13
N GLY A 222 2.59 -11.95 -15.98
CA GLY A 222 4.03 -12.10 -15.71
C GLY A 222 4.91 -11.27 -16.67
N PRO A 223 4.74 -11.40 -18.01
CA PRO A 223 5.47 -10.55 -18.96
C PRO A 223 5.19 -9.05 -18.80
N ARG A 224 3.95 -8.66 -18.45
CA ARG A 224 3.51 -7.26 -18.28
C ARG A 224 4.01 -6.63 -16.98
N LEU A 225 4.15 -7.44 -15.94
CA LEU A 225 4.74 -7.06 -14.66
C LEU A 225 6.24 -6.89 -14.84
N GLN A 226 6.94 -7.88 -15.41
CA GLN A 226 8.38 -7.81 -15.65
C GLN A 226 8.77 -6.68 -16.62
N ALA A 227 7.92 -6.34 -17.60
CA ALA A 227 8.16 -5.21 -18.50
C ALA A 227 8.20 -3.83 -17.80
N VAL A 228 7.58 -3.67 -16.63
CA VAL A 228 7.60 -2.43 -15.84
C VAL A 228 8.44 -2.62 -14.58
N PHE A 229 7.99 -3.46 -13.66
CA PHE A 229 8.67 -3.69 -12.38
C PHE A 229 10.07 -4.28 -12.55
N GLY A 230 10.32 -5.09 -13.59
CA GLY A 230 11.64 -5.66 -13.88
C GLY A 230 12.66 -4.67 -14.46
N THR A 231 12.28 -3.42 -14.74
CA THR A 231 13.16 -2.39 -15.32
C THR A 231 13.17 -1.11 -14.49
N ALA A 232 13.91 -0.08 -14.92
CA ALA A 232 13.80 1.25 -14.35
C ALA A 232 12.57 1.97 -14.92
N TYR A 233 11.70 2.46 -14.05
CA TYR A 233 10.46 3.15 -14.42
C TYR A 233 10.42 4.58 -13.85
N GLU A 234 9.74 5.46 -14.57
CA GLU A 234 9.27 6.75 -14.06
C GLU A 234 8.09 6.51 -13.11
N LYS A 235 7.94 7.37 -12.11
CA LYS A 235 6.87 7.28 -11.10
C LYS A 235 6.20 8.64 -10.93
N SER A 236 4.87 8.67 -11.01
CA SER A 236 4.06 9.89 -10.87
C SER A 236 2.87 9.63 -9.95
N CYS A 237 2.62 10.54 -9.00
CA CYS A 237 1.51 10.44 -8.05
C CYS A 237 0.24 11.08 -8.60
N ASN A 238 -0.88 10.36 -8.62
CA ASN A 238 -2.20 10.81 -9.09
C ASN A 238 -2.20 11.44 -10.51
N ASP A 239 -1.15 11.20 -11.29
CA ASP A 239 -1.01 11.69 -12.66
C ASP A 239 -0.99 10.51 -13.65
N ALA A 240 -2.00 10.49 -14.51
CA ALA A 240 -2.19 9.49 -15.56
C ALA A 240 -1.88 10.05 -16.97
N SER A 241 -1.26 11.23 -17.08
CA SER A 241 -0.88 11.87 -18.36
C SER A 241 -0.06 10.96 -19.28
N LYS A 242 0.77 10.09 -18.68
CA LYS A 242 1.62 9.11 -19.38
C LYS A 242 0.86 7.93 -20.00
N VAL A 243 -0.38 7.66 -19.59
CA VAL A 243 -1.24 6.60 -20.16
C VAL A 243 -2.23 7.17 -21.18
N SER A 244 -1.67 7.83 -22.20
CA SER A 244 -2.39 8.55 -23.23
C SER A 244 -3.31 7.67 -24.09
N GLY A 245 -4.31 8.29 -24.72
CA GLY A 245 -5.28 7.60 -25.58
C GLY A 245 -6.46 6.95 -24.84
N VAL A 246 -6.48 7.01 -23.51
CA VAL A 246 -7.61 6.57 -22.68
C VAL A 246 -8.25 7.79 -22.05
N GLU A 247 -9.48 8.11 -22.47
CA GLU A 247 -10.32 9.21 -21.95
C GLU A 247 -10.44 9.20 -20.42
N GLN A 248 -10.46 8.00 -19.84
CA GLN A 248 -10.58 7.82 -18.41
C GLN A 248 -9.69 6.66 -17.90
N PRO A 249 -8.44 6.94 -17.48
CA PRO A 249 -7.49 5.92 -17.05
C PRO A 249 -7.65 5.50 -15.57
N TRP A 250 -8.30 6.31 -14.74
CA TRP A 250 -8.69 5.89 -13.40
C TRP A 250 -10.20 5.69 -13.33
N PRO A 251 -10.71 4.46 -13.06
CA PRO A 251 -12.15 4.17 -13.07
C PRO A 251 -12.95 5.06 -12.11
N GLU A 252 -14.17 5.42 -12.51
CA GLU A 252 -15.01 6.36 -11.76
C GLU A 252 -15.40 5.77 -10.39
N GLU A 253 -15.60 4.45 -10.33
CA GLU A 253 -15.85 3.71 -9.10
C GLU A 253 -14.66 3.76 -8.11
N TYR A 254 -13.48 4.20 -8.55
CA TYR A 254 -12.26 4.38 -7.75
C TYR A 254 -11.91 5.85 -7.49
N ALA A 255 -12.78 6.82 -7.80
CA ALA A 255 -12.45 8.26 -7.72
C ALA A 255 -12.04 8.78 -6.31
N ASN A 256 -12.29 8.01 -5.25
CA ASN A 256 -11.87 8.31 -3.88
C ASN A 256 -10.63 7.52 -3.41
N VAL A 257 -10.04 6.71 -4.29
CA VAL A 257 -8.79 5.97 -4.08
C VAL A 257 -7.70 6.66 -4.91
N ASN A 258 -6.60 7.02 -4.25
CA ASN A 258 -5.46 7.62 -4.92
C ASN A 258 -4.59 6.53 -5.57
N PHE A 259 -3.75 6.91 -6.54
CA PHE A 259 -2.90 5.96 -7.24
C PHE A 259 -1.51 6.54 -7.58
N TYR A 260 -0.58 5.64 -7.87
CA TYR A 260 0.68 5.97 -8.55
C TYR A 260 0.71 5.35 -9.94
N THR A 261 1.19 6.11 -10.92
CA THR A 261 1.54 5.62 -12.25
C THR A 261 3.01 5.23 -12.26
N LEU A 262 3.29 3.95 -12.53
CA LEU A 262 4.63 3.43 -12.79
C LEU A 262 4.77 3.25 -14.30
N TYR A 263 5.64 4.01 -14.96
CA TYR A 263 5.70 4.13 -16.42
C TYR A 263 7.10 3.81 -16.97
N VAL A 264 7.15 3.02 -18.03
CA VAL A 264 8.34 2.79 -18.84
C VAL A 264 8.08 3.38 -20.24
N PRO A 265 8.95 4.30 -20.72
CA PRO A 265 8.80 4.87 -22.06
C PRO A 265 8.91 3.79 -23.16
N PRO A 266 8.34 4.04 -24.36
CA PRO A 266 8.52 3.14 -25.50
C PRO A 266 10.00 2.95 -25.79
N LYS A 267 10.39 1.72 -26.17
CA LYS A 267 11.70 1.47 -26.76
C LYS A 267 11.76 2.03 -28.18
N GLU A 268 12.98 2.14 -28.73
CA GLU A 268 13.16 2.50 -30.13
C GLU A 268 12.35 1.54 -31.04
N GLY A 269 11.50 2.09 -31.89
CA GLY A 269 10.56 1.34 -32.74
C GLY A 269 9.19 1.03 -32.11
N GLU A 270 8.98 1.23 -30.81
CA GLU A 270 7.64 1.17 -30.18
C GLU A 270 6.95 2.55 -30.23
N SER A 271 5.64 2.58 -30.47
CA SER A 271 4.85 3.83 -30.51
C SER A 271 4.19 4.21 -29.17
N THR A 272 4.17 3.28 -28.21
CA THR A 272 3.52 3.45 -26.89
C THR A 272 4.37 2.82 -25.80
N GLY A 273 4.44 3.51 -24.66
CA GLY A 273 5.08 2.99 -23.45
C GLY A 273 4.20 1.98 -22.71
N ARG A 274 4.69 1.52 -21.56
CA ARG A 274 3.99 0.57 -20.69
C ARG A 274 3.81 1.19 -19.31
N ALA A 275 2.67 0.95 -18.67
CA ALA A 275 2.44 1.42 -17.32
C ALA A 275 1.57 0.50 -16.47
N TRP A 276 1.73 0.66 -15.17
CA TRP A 276 0.79 0.20 -14.16
C TRP A 276 0.28 1.39 -13.36
N LEU A 277 -1.04 1.52 -13.26
CA LEU A 277 -1.67 2.38 -12.26
C LEU A 277 -1.94 1.53 -11.02
N VAL A 278 -1.24 1.85 -9.93
CA VAL A 278 -1.29 1.16 -8.64
C VAL A 278 -2.17 1.97 -7.70
N GLY A 279 -3.40 1.52 -7.48
CA GLY A 279 -4.33 2.12 -6.52
C GLY A 279 -3.98 1.73 -5.09
N VAL A 280 -4.07 2.69 -4.18
CA VAL A 280 -3.71 2.51 -2.77
C VAL A 280 -4.89 2.95 -1.88
N ASP A 281 -5.43 2.02 -1.11
CA ASP A 281 -6.39 2.31 -0.05
C ASP A 281 -5.70 2.36 1.31
N TYR A 282 -6.42 2.87 2.31
CA TYR A 282 -5.96 2.92 3.69
C TYR A 282 -6.89 2.07 4.56
N VAL A 283 -6.30 1.31 5.46
CA VAL A 283 -7.00 0.54 6.49
C VAL A 283 -6.29 0.76 7.83
N ASP A 284 -7.04 1.26 8.81
CA ASP A 284 -6.57 1.68 10.12
C ASP A 284 -5.40 2.68 10.02
N GLY A 285 -5.46 3.56 9.01
CA GLY A 285 -4.43 4.57 8.70
C GLY A 285 -3.17 4.05 8.03
N LYS A 286 -3.06 2.75 7.69
CA LYS A 286 -1.93 2.16 6.95
C LYS A 286 -2.29 1.98 5.46
N PRO A 287 -1.40 2.35 4.51
CA PRO A 287 -1.62 2.13 3.09
C PRO A 287 -1.47 0.66 2.68
N TYR A 288 -2.28 0.23 1.71
CA TYR A 288 -2.27 -1.10 1.11
C TYR A 288 -2.55 -1.05 -0.40
N VAL A 289 -2.14 -2.08 -1.15
CA VAL A 289 -2.45 -2.22 -2.58
C VAL A 289 -3.91 -2.61 -2.77
N PHE A 290 -4.67 -1.71 -3.41
CA PHE A 290 -6.09 -1.85 -3.70
C PHE A 290 -6.36 -2.32 -5.15
N ALA A 291 -5.58 -1.84 -6.12
CA ALA A 291 -5.78 -2.20 -7.52
C ALA A 291 -4.50 -2.10 -8.37
N LEU A 292 -4.44 -2.90 -9.43
CA LEU A 292 -3.41 -2.85 -10.48
C LEU A 292 -4.07 -2.80 -11.86
N LEU A 293 -3.87 -1.71 -12.59
CA LEU A 293 -4.40 -1.51 -13.94
C LEU A 293 -3.25 -1.41 -14.96
N TYR A 294 -3.20 -2.32 -15.92
CA TYR A 294 -2.17 -2.32 -16.97
C TYR A 294 -2.52 -1.40 -18.14
N TYR A 295 -1.49 -0.76 -18.68
CA TYR A 295 -1.52 0.06 -19.89
C TYR A 295 -0.33 -0.28 -20.78
N GLY A 296 -0.57 -0.37 -22.09
CA GLY A 296 0.43 -0.71 -23.10
C GLY A 296 -0.06 -1.82 -24.03
N PRO A 297 0.79 -2.31 -24.94
CA PRO A 297 0.52 -3.50 -25.75
C PRO A 297 0.55 -4.80 -24.91
#